data_AF-A0A832JY73-F1
#
_entry.id   AF-A0A832JY73-F1
#
_cell.length_a   1.000
_cell.length_b   1.000
_cell.length_c   1.000
_cell.angle_alpha   90.00
_cell.angle_beta   90.00
_cell.angle_gamma   90.00
#
_symmetry.space_group_name_H-M   'P 1'
#
loop_
_entity.id
_entity.type
_entity.pdbx_description
1 polymer ?
#
loop_
_entity_poly.entity_id
_entity_poly.type
_entity_poly.pdbx_seq_one_letter_code
_entity_poly.pdbx_strand_id
1 'polypeptide(L)'
;MVLVFVTLLVVYVTSILPQLLVLRYFLGTLYVLYLPGLVLVEALYPEERDLKPLERLALSIGLSLAVVPLVGLVLNYTPWGIRLGSVIISLALYTLGVNVIALVRKYSVFKSTRMIYARSKRSQAYSF
;
A
#
# COMPACT_ATOMS: atom_id res chain seq x y z
N MET A 1 1.04 0.63 7.27
CA MET A 1 0.52 1.70 8.16
C MET A 1 1.65 2.46 8.86
N VAL A 2 2.50 1.79 9.66
CA VAL A 2 3.63 2.42 10.38
C VAL A 2 4.47 3.30 9.46
N LEU A 3 4.83 2.79 8.29
CA LEU A 3 5.71 3.50 7.34
C LEU A 3 5.05 4.78 6.77
N VAL A 4 3.71 4.83 6.67
CA VAL A 4 2.97 6.07 6.29
C VAL A 4 3.07 7.11 7.41
N PHE A 5 2.82 6.71 8.66
CA PHE A 5 2.95 7.59 9.82
C PHE A 5 4.38 8.08 10.01
N VAL A 6 5.38 7.21 9.80
CA VAL A 6 6.80 7.57 9.83
C VAL A 6 7.11 8.61 8.74
N THR A 7 6.63 8.44 7.51
CA THR A 7 6.86 9.41 6.45
C THR A 7 6.20 10.76 6.74
N LEU A 8 4.97 10.78 7.26
CA LEU A 8 4.28 12.01 7.67
C LEU A 8 5.03 12.71 8.81
N LEU A 9 5.47 11.96 9.82
CA LEU A 9 6.21 12.48 10.95
C LEU A 9 7.57 13.04 10.52
N VAL A 10 8.31 12.32 9.68
CA VAL A 10 9.60 12.78 9.14
C VAL A 10 9.43 14.06 8.33
N VAL A 11 8.39 14.17 7.51
CA VAL A 11 8.08 15.37 6.72
C VAL A 11 7.78 16.57 7.63
N TYR A 12 6.99 16.36 8.69
CA TYR A 12 6.67 17.40 9.67
C TYR A 12 7.91 17.84 10.47
N VAL A 13 8.68 16.88 10.98
CA VAL A 13 9.90 17.14 11.77
C VAL A 13 10.99 17.81 10.94
N THR A 14 11.14 17.45 9.66
CA THR A 14 12.12 18.10 8.76
C THR A 14 11.74 19.55 8.46
N SER A 15 10.46 19.93 8.63
CA SER A 15 10.05 21.34 8.53
C SER A 15 10.56 22.17 9.71
N ILE A 16 10.99 21.54 10.80
CA ILE A 16 11.45 22.17 12.04
C ILE A 16 12.97 22.03 12.19
N LEU A 17 13.54 20.89 11.78
CA LEU A 17 14.97 20.56 11.88
C LEU A 17 15.56 20.25 10.49
N PRO A 18 16.23 21.21 9.82
CA PRO A 18 16.78 21.01 8.48
C PRO A 18 17.94 19.99 8.43
N GLN A 19 18.55 19.62 9.56
CA GLN A 19 19.62 18.59 9.60
C GLN A 19 19.13 17.19 9.20
N LEU A 20 17.83 16.93 9.22
CA LEU A 20 17.24 15.62 8.88
C LEU A 20 16.85 15.48 7.39
N LEU A 21 17.23 16.43 6.55
CA LEU A 21 16.88 16.46 5.12
C LEU A 21 17.30 15.20 4.36
N VAL A 22 18.49 14.65 4.65
CA VAL A 22 18.99 13.44 3.99
C VAL A 22 18.07 12.24 4.29
N LEU A 23 17.66 12.10 5.54
CA LEU A 23 16.75 11.04 5.97
C LEU A 23 15.37 11.18 5.31
N ARG A 24 14.88 12.41 5.17
CA ARG A 24 13.63 12.70 4.46
C ARG A 24 13.70 12.28 2.99
N TYR A 25 14.77 12.60 2.27
CA TYR A 25 14.89 12.21 0.86
C TYR A 25 14.97 10.70 0.70
N PHE A 26 15.69 10.01 1.58
CA PHE A 26 15.78 8.56 1.55
C PHE A 26 14.41 7.90 1.83
N LEU A 27 13.77 8.26 2.95
CA LEU A 27 12.47 7.69 3.34
C LEU A 27 11.34 8.11 2.39
N GLY A 28 11.36 9.35 1.90
CA GLY A 28 10.41 9.86 0.93
C GLY A 28 10.52 9.12 -0.40
N THR A 29 11.73 8.88 -0.89
CA THR A 29 11.95 8.11 -2.13
C THR A 29 11.49 6.67 -1.96
N LEU A 30 11.84 6.02 -0.84
CA LEU A 30 11.39 4.66 -0.54
C LEU A 30 9.85 4.58 -0.45
N TYR A 31 9.23 5.56 0.20
CA TYR A 31 7.78 5.67 0.24
C TYR A 31 7.21 5.76 -1.17
N VAL A 32 7.65 6.75 -1.94
CA VAL A 32 7.10 7.06 -3.27
C VAL A 32 7.31 5.92 -4.27
N LEU A 33 8.44 5.23 -4.23
CA LEU A 33 8.74 4.18 -5.21
C LEU A 33 8.13 2.82 -4.88
N TYR A 34 7.74 2.56 -3.63
CA TYR A 34 7.37 1.21 -3.22
C TYR A 34 6.00 1.11 -2.54
N LEU A 35 5.66 2.01 -1.61
CA LEU A 35 4.49 1.83 -0.76
C LEU A 35 3.13 1.92 -1.50
N PRO A 36 2.86 2.97 -2.31
CA PRO A 36 1.61 3.09 -3.06
C PRO A 36 1.35 1.87 -3.94
N GLY A 37 2.39 1.39 -4.62
CA GLY A 37 2.30 0.19 -5.45
C GLY A 37 2.15 -1.08 -4.63
N LEU A 38 2.86 -1.23 -3.50
CA LEU A 38 2.75 -2.41 -2.64
C LEU A 38 1.33 -2.61 -2.13
N VAL A 39 0.71 -1.58 -1.56
CA VAL A 39 -0.67 -1.71 -1.05
C VAL A 39 -1.65 -2.01 -2.18
N LEU A 40 -1.38 -1.52 -3.39
CA LEU A 40 -2.19 -1.84 -4.57
C LEU A 40 -2.00 -3.28 -5.03
N VAL A 41 -0.77 -3.81 -5.03
CA VAL A 41 -0.52 -5.24 -5.27
C VAL A 41 -1.26 -6.09 -4.26
N GLU A 42 -1.22 -5.72 -2.97
CA GLU A 42 -1.96 -6.45 -1.93
C GLU A 42 -3.48 -6.38 -2.09
N ALA A 43 -3.99 -5.28 -2.65
CA ALA A 43 -5.41 -5.15 -2.97
C ALA A 43 -5.79 -5.97 -4.21
N LEU A 44 -4.95 -6.01 -5.23
CA LEU A 44 -5.20 -6.71 -6.49
C LEU A 44 -5.01 -8.24 -6.35
N TYR A 45 -3.96 -8.66 -5.65
CA TYR A 45 -3.56 -10.05 -5.45
C TYR A 45 -3.52 -10.37 -3.95
N PRO A 46 -4.69 -10.61 -3.33
CA PRO A 46 -4.80 -10.86 -1.90
C PRO A 46 -4.25 -12.24 -1.49
N GLU A 47 -4.10 -13.20 -2.39
CA GLU A 47 -3.53 -14.51 -2.07
C GLU A 47 -2.00 -14.50 -2.13
N GLU A 48 -1.37 -15.21 -1.20
CA GLU A 48 0.10 -15.31 -1.13
C GLU A 48 0.69 -16.10 -2.31
N ARG A 49 -0.11 -16.99 -2.90
CA ARG A 49 0.26 -17.88 -4.01
C ARG A 49 0.08 -17.27 -5.40
N ASP A 50 -0.46 -16.05 -5.49
CA ASP A 50 -0.70 -15.39 -6.77
C ASP A 50 0.59 -14.90 -7.44
N LEU A 51 1.62 -14.58 -6.66
CA LEU A 51 2.84 -13.92 -7.15
C LEU A 51 4.08 -14.40 -6.40
N LYS A 52 5.17 -14.68 -7.13
CA LYS A 52 6.48 -14.93 -6.51
C LYS A 52 6.98 -13.65 -5.83
N PRO A 53 7.88 -13.74 -4.83
CA PRO A 53 8.40 -12.56 -4.13
C PRO A 53 9.03 -11.50 -5.06
N LEU A 54 9.79 -11.92 -6.08
CA LEU A 54 10.40 -11.01 -7.05
C LEU A 54 9.34 -10.35 -7.96
N GLU A 55 8.32 -11.10 -8.39
CA GLU A 55 7.22 -10.57 -9.20
C GLU A 55 6.41 -9.54 -8.42
N ARG A 56 6.14 -9.81 -7.13
CA ARG A 56 5.47 -8.88 -6.22
C ARG A 56 6.26 -7.58 -6.06
N LEU A 57 7.58 -7.66 -5.96
CA LEU A 57 8.46 -6.49 -5.86
C LEU A 57 8.54 -5.70 -7.17
N ALA A 58 8.65 -6.39 -8.31
CA ALA A 58 8.65 -5.72 -9.61
C ALA A 58 7.31 -5.01 -9.88
N LEU A 59 6.19 -5.66 -9.59
CA LEU A 59 4.84 -5.10 -9.74
C LEU A 59 4.60 -3.93 -8.80
N SER A 60 5.06 -4.00 -7.54
CA SER A 60 4.88 -2.88 -6.62
C SER A 60 5.64 -1.64 -7.09
N ILE A 61 6.87 -1.80 -7.58
CA ILE A 61 7.64 -0.67 -8.13
C ILE A 61 6.94 -0.12 -9.39
N GLY A 62 6.55 -0.99 -10.33
CA GLY A 62 5.88 -0.59 -11.56
C GLY A 62 4.56 0.14 -11.31
N LEU A 63 3.73 -0.38 -10.39
CA LEU A 63 2.47 0.26 -10.00
C LEU A 63 2.70 1.59 -9.27
N SER A 64 3.76 1.71 -8.45
CA SER A 64 4.07 2.99 -7.80
C SER A 64 4.46 4.05 -8.83
N LEU A 65 5.29 3.68 -9.82
CA LEU A 65 5.66 4.56 -10.93
C LEU A 65 4.48 4.97 -11.80
N ALA A 66 3.43 4.15 -11.89
CA ALA A 66 2.19 4.53 -12.57
C ALA A 66 1.31 5.46 -11.71
N VAL A 67 1.12 5.11 -10.43
CA VAL A 67 0.18 5.78 -9.54
C VAL A 67 0.69 7.14 -9.08
N VAL A 68 1.95 7.27 -8.70
CA VAL A 68 2.48 8.52 -8.13
C VAL A 68 2.35 9.69 -9.10
N PRO A 69 2.80 9.60 -10.37
CA PRO A 69 2.63 10.69 -11.33
C PRO A 69 1.16 10.97 -11.62
N LEU A 70 0.31 9.94 -11.65
CA LEU A 70 -1.13 10.11 -11.84
C LEU A 70 -1.76 10.90 -10.70
N VAL A 71 -1.40 10.61 -9.44
CA VAL A 71 -1.83 11.39 -8.27
C VAL A 71 -1.32 12.83 -8.36
N GLY A 72 -0.06 13.03 -8.77
CA GLY A 72 0.50 14.35 -9.02
C GLY A 72 -0.25 15.13 -10.11
N LEU A 73 -0.63 14.46 -11.20
CA LEU A 73 -1.40 15.04 -12.29
C LEU A 73 -2.80 15.44 -11.82
N VAL A 74 -3.48 14.58 -11.08
CA VAL A 74 -4.80 14.89 -10.49
C VAL A 74 -4.71 16.07 -9.54
N LEU A 75 -3.67 16.11 -8.70
CA LEU A 75 -3.40 17.23 -7.79
C LEU A 75 -3.19 18.56 -8.50
N ASN A 76 -2.65 18.54 -9.73
CA ASN A 76 -2.50 19.76 -10.53
C ASN A 76 -3.85 20.45 -10.83
N TYR A 77 -4.93 19.67 -10.92
CA TYR A 77 -6.29 20.19 -11.12
C TYR A 77 -6.99 20.58 -9.81
N THR A 78 -6.34 20.39 -8.66
CA THR A 78 -6.90 20.78 -7.36
C THR A 78 -6.47 22.20 -6.96
N PRO A 79 -7.27 22.93 -6.14
CA PRO A 79 -6.94 24.29 -5.70
C PRO A 79 -5.60 24.40 -4.96
N TRP A 80 -5.11 23.28 -4.40
CA TRP A 80 -3.85 23.24 -3.65
C TRP A 80 -2.61 23.10 -4.55
N GLY A 81 -2.77 22.64 -5.80
CA GLY A 81 -1.69 22.42 -6.77
C GLY A 81 -0.65 21.36 -6.38
N ILE A 82 0.44 21.28 -7.17
CA ILE A 82 1.57 20.38 -6.94
C ILE A 82 2.51 20.95 -5.87
N ARG A 83 2.04 20.99 -4.62
CA ARG A 83 2.86 21.32 -3.43
C ARG A 83 3.22 20.04 -2.69
N LEU A 84 4.40 20.03 -2.05
CA LEU A 84 4.90 18.88 -1.32
C LEU A 84 3.93 18.40 -0.23
N GLY A 85 3.29 19.33 0.50
CA GLY A 85 2.25 19.00 1.48
C GLY A 85 1.05 18.28 0.85
N SER A 86 0.50 18.82 -0.23
CA SER A 86 -0.63 18.23 -0.96
C SER A 86 -0.30 16.84 -1.50
N VAL A 87 0.87 16.69 -2.13
CA VAL A 87 1.34 15.41 -2.68
C VAL A 87 1.43 14.34 -1.60
N ILE A 88 2.05 14.67 -0.47
CA ILE A 88 2.23 13.71 0.64
C ILE A 88 0.89 13.35 1.27
N ILE A 89 0.01 14.32 1.49
CA ILE A 89 -1.33 14.07 2.06
C ILE A 89 -2.16 13.19 1.12
N SER A 90 -2.20 13.49 -0.18
CA SER A 90 -2.95 12.69 -1.15
C SER A 90 -2.40 11.28 -1.27
N LEU A 91 -1.07 11.12 -1.33
CA LEU A 91 -0.44 9.80 -1.34
C LEU A 91 -0.70 9.04 -0.04
N ALA A 92 -0.69 9.69 1.11
CA ALA A 92 -1.02 9.06 2.39
C ALA A 92 -2.47 8.58 2.41
N LEU A 93 -3.42 9.43 2.02
CA LEU A 93 -4.84 9.06 1.92
C LEU A 93 -5.07 7.90 0.94
N TYR A 94 -4.44 7.96 -0.23
CA TYR A 94 -4.46 6.88 -1.21
C TYR A 94 -3.94 5.56 -0.59
N THR A 95 -2.75 5.58 0.01
CA THR A 95 -2.14 4.38 0.57
C THR A 95 -2.96 3.81 1.73
N LEU A 96 -3.53 4.65 2.59
CA LEU A 96 -4.43 4.22 3.67
C LEU A 96 -5.71 3.59 3.12
N GLY A 97 -6.37 4.24 2.16
CA GLY A 97 -7.61 3.76 1.55
C GLY A 97 -7.43 2.42 0.85
N VAL A 98 -6.41 2.29 0.01
CA VAL A 98 -6.10 1.05 -0.71
C VAL A 98 -5.72 -0.07 0.26
N ASN A 99 -5.00 0.24 1.34
CA ASN A 99 -4.67 -0.75 2.35
C ASN A 99 -5.93 -1.29 3.07
N VAL A 100 -6.92 -0.45 3.36
CA VAL A 100 -8.20 -0.91 3.92
C VAL A 100 -8.88 -1.88 2.93
N ILE A 101 -8.90 -1.55 1.64
CA ILE A 101 -9.44 -2.42 0.59
C ILE A 101 -8.68 -3.76 0.55
N ALA A 102 -7.35 -3.74 0.63
CA ALA A 102 -6.52 -4.93 0.67
C ALA A 102 -6.84 -5.83 1.88
N LEU A 103 -7.00 -5.23 3.06
CA LEU A 103 -7.37 -5.95 4.27
C LEU A 103 -8.75 -6.62 4.15
N VAL A 104 -9.74 -5.90 3.63
CA VAL A 104 -11.10 -6.43 3.44
C VAL A 104 -11.08 -7.60 2.45
N ARG A 105 -10.33 -7.48 1.33
CA ARG A 105 -10.18 -8.56 0.35
C ARG A 105 -9.50 -9.79 0.95
N LYS A 106 -8.37 -9.62 1.65
CA LYS A 106 -7.66 -10.71 2.34
C LYS A 106 -8.55 -11.41 3.37
N TYR A 107 -9.34 -10.67 4.13
CA TYR A 107 -10.27 -11.24 5.10
C TYR A 107 -11.37 -12.09 4.44
N SER A 108 -11.93 -11.62 3.33
CA SER A 108 -12.95 -12.36 2.57
C SER A 108 -12.41 -13.69 2.02
N VAL A 109 -11.20 -13.67 1.46
CA VAL A 109 -10.55 -14.88 0.94
C VAL A 109 -10.22 -15.86 2.07
N PHE A 110 -9.67 -15.38 3.19
CA PHE A 110 -9.36 -16.24 4.34
C PHE A 110 -10.61 -16.92 4.91
N LYS A 111 -11.73 -16.19 5.04
CA LYS A 111 -13.00 -16.74 5.50
C LYS A 111 -13.49 -17.87 4.57
N SER A 112 -13.38 -17.67 3.26
CA SER A 112 -13.79 -18.65 2.25
C SER A 112 -12.96 -19.93 2.32
N THR A 113 -11.64 -19.81 2.38
CA THR A 113 -10.71 -20.94 2.53
C THR A 113 -10.98 -21.73 3.82
N ARG A 114 -11.22 -21.03 4.94
CA ARG A 114 -11.51 -21.68 6.22
C ARG A 114 -12.82 -22.47 6.20
N MET A 115 -13.84 -21.98 5.50
CA MET A 115 -15.11 -22.70 5.32
C MET A 115 -14.94 -23.96 4.47
N ILE A 116 -14.16 -23.89 3.38
CA ILE A 116 -13.87 -25.05 2.52
C ILE A 116 -13.14 -26.14 3.33
N TYR A 117 -12.13 -25.76 4.11
CA TYR A 117 -11.38 -26.70 4.94
C TYR A 117 -12.25 -27.37 6.01
N ALA A 118 -13.12 -26.59 6.68
CA ALA A 118 -14.05 -27.13 7.68
C ALA A 118 -15.09 -28.10 7.08
N ARG A 119 -15.51 -27.86 5.83
CA ARG A 119 -16.47 -28.72 5.11
C ARG A 119 -15.83 -30.04 4.66
N SER A 120 -14.58 -29.99 4.18
CA SER A 120 -13.80 -31.18 3.81
C SER A 120 -13.60 -32.13 5.01
N LYS A 121 -13.21 -31.58 6.17
CA LYS A 121 -13.00 -32.37 7.39
C LYS A 121 -14.29 -33.04 7.90
N ARG A 122 -15.45 -32.38 7.74
CA ARG A 122 -16.75 -33.00 8.06
C ARG A 122 -17.09 -34.15 7.12
N SER A 123 -16.84 -34.02 5.81
CA SER A 123 -17.17 -35.08 4.84
C SER A 123 -16.39 -36.38 5.07
N GLN A 124 -15.14 -36.30 5.52
CA GLN A 124 -14.34 -37.49 5.89
C GLN A 124 -14.80 -38.14 7.19
N ALA A 125 -15.47 -37.40 8.08
CA ALA A 125 -15.96 -37.94 9.35
C ALA A 125 -17.26 -38.76 9.22
N TYR A 126 -17.96 -38.68 8.07
CA TYR A 126 -19.22 -39.41 7.80
C TYR A 126 -19.07 -40.53 6.76
N SER A 127 -17.84 -40.86 6.33
CA SER A 127 -17.57 -41.93 5.36
C SER A 127 -17.09 -43.24 6.01
N PHE A 128 -17.51 -43.51 7.25
CA PHE A 128 -17.35 -44.78 7.98
C PHE A 128 -18.74 -45.29 8.36
#